data_AF-A0A1B7N5M5-F1
#
_entry.id   AF-A0A1B7N5M5-F1
#
_cell.length_a   1.000
_cell.length_b   1.000
_cell.length_c   1.000
_cell.angle_alpha   90.00
_cell.angle_beta   90.00
_cell.angle_gamma   90.00
#
_symmetry.space_group_name_H-M   'P 1'
#
loop_
_entity.id
_entity.type
_entity.pdbx_description
1 polymer ?
#
loop_
_entity_poly.entity_id
_entity_poly.type
_entity_poly.pdbx_seq_one_letter_code
_entity_poly.pdbx_strand_id
1 'polypeptide(L)'
;MPNETLALTLNLIVTLCTESSGLVHGISLRSALASESRLRFNTNLRLLTAARGWRNPNGILLNGVMAVLLILSYTSASLIVLYTTLIILDDDGGVIGGVSAFCITGLPLLLLGIALLLQVVIALSGMRAVKILTWSSSPLDMTAALVHHMQLTPVPLRCMRGVSDIDVHGGPAKPLEVQPSAWHAHRSIRKVIFSLWGLVAACAGWAALVTLFWNITFRAADSWIPWGSWTFLPNGYSRSVWWASPNLPSGGVNVQWWILFIVIVALVQGPLTLGLHCAELIANVMQDERCWRRATGRKGLRMTTNPLLQFFSNPFGLILFAAKPVLHWMFGLSYFLSVGIVSETISEIRMSMYTYQIWNLCIALFMFACFFTLVALYRPRGPQPATYGHLQTLANLVDEWSPVRGHKEDGIPYCHAGTSDHPLPLVKMDCVYAGSGVASHLSV
;
A
#
# COMPACT_ATOMS: atom_id res chain seq x y z
N MET A 1 -17.76 -9.47 20.75
CA MET A 1 -17.72 -8.00 20.66
C MET A 1 -16.41 -7.36 21.14
N PRO A 2 -15.93 -7.59 22.39
CA PRO A 2 -14.69 -6.93 22.84
C PRO A 2 -13.44 -7.38 22.06
N ASN A 3 -13.42 -8.63 21.59
CA ASN A 3 -12.24 -9.23 20.95
C ASN A 3 -12.04 -8.76 19.51
N GLU A 4 -13.12 -8.66 18.76
CA GLU A 4 -13.13 -8.16 17.40
C GLU A 4 -12.69 -6.69 17.39
N THR A 5 -13.11 -5.92 18.40
CA THR A 5 -12.68 -4.53 18.61
C THR A 5 -11.20 -4.44 18.97
N LEU A 6 -10.70 -5.34 19.84
CA LEU A 6 -9.28 -5.42 20.18
C LEU A 6 -8.43 -5.77 18.96
N ALA A 7 -8.84 -6.75 18.15
CA ALA A 7 -8.15 -7.14 16.92
C ALA A 7 -8.10 -6.00 15.90
N LEU A 8 -9.20 -5.24 15.75
CA LEU A 8 -9.22 -4.05 14.89
C LEU A 8 -8.27 -2.96 15.42
N THR A 9 -8.26 -2.74 16.74
CA THR A 9 -7.38 -1.75 17.39
C THR A 9 -5.91 -2.12 17.21
N LEU A 10 -5.56 -3.39 17.38
CA LEU A 10 -4.20 -3.89 17.13
C LEU A 10 -3.79 -3.69 15.67
N ASN A 11 -4.65 -4.03 14.70
CA ASN A 11 -4.39 -3.80 13.28
C ASN A 11 -4.21 -2.30 12.96
N LEU A 12 -4.95 -1.41 13.62
CA LEU A 12 -4.77 0.03 13.48
C LEU A 12 -3.41 0.50 14.02
N ILE A 13 -3.00 0.01 15.20
CA ILE A 13 -1.67 0.32 15.77
C ILE A 13 -0.56 -0.18 14.85
N VAL A 14 -0.66 -1.42 14.35
CA VAL A 14 0.32 -1.96 13.40
C VAL A 14 0.37 -1.16 12.13
N THR A 15 -0.79 -0.72 11.61
CA THR A 15 -0.85 0.18 10.45
C THR A 15 -0.12 1.49 10.73
N LEU A 16 -0.38 2.15 11.86
CA LEU A 16 0.28 3.40 12.25
C LEU A 16 1.81 3.25 12.33
N CYS A 17 2.30 2.19 12.97
CA CYS A 17 3.72 1.92 13.10
C CYS A 17 4.39 1.62 11.75
N THR A 18 3.77 0.75 10.94
CA THR A 18 4.31 0.32 9.64
C THR A 18 4.25 1.41 8.58
N GLU A 19 3.25 2.31 8.63
CA GLU A 19 3.20 3.48 7.76
C GLU A 19 4.26 4.50 8.16
N SER A 20 4.45 4.74 9.46
CA SER A 20 5.46 5.70 9.95
C SER A 20 6.88 5.26 9.61
N SER A 21 7.23 3.99 9.84
CA SER A 21 8.53 3.43 9.43
C SER A 21 8.66 3.38 7.90
N GLY A 22 7.56 3.06 7.20
CA GLY A 22 7.50 3.05 5.74
C GLY A 22 7.71 4.42 5.09
N LEU A 23 7.22 5.50 5.69
CA LEU A 23 7.45 6.88 5.23
C LEU A 23 8.93 7.24 5.32
N VAL A 24 9.55 6.95 6.46
CA VAL A 24 10.98 7.20 6.69
C VAL A 24 11.83 6.43 5.69
N HIS A 25 11.56 5.13 5.52
CA HIS A 25 12.23 4.28 4.53
C HIS A 25 11.99 4.75 3.09
N GLY A 26 10.79 5.23 2.77
CA GLY A 26 10.46 5.77 1.46
C GLY A 26 11.27 7.02 1.11
N ILE A 27 11.46 7.93 2.07
CA ILE A 27 12.27 9.16 1.90
C ILE A 27 13.75 8.81 1.75
N SER A 28 14.28 7.86 2.54
CA SER A 28 15.66 7.41 2.41
C SER A 28 15.91 6.74 1.06
N LEU A 29 14.99 5.87 0.61
CA LEU A 29 15.07 5.20 -0.68
C LEU A 29 15.01 6.21 -1.84
N ARG A 30 14.11 7.21 -1.78
CA ARG A 30 14.02 8.26 -2.80
C ARG A 30 15.34 9.03 -2.91
N SER A 31 15.92 9.41 -1.78
CA SER A 31 17.20 10.11 -1.73
C SER A 31 18.34 9.23 -2.25
N ALA A 32 18.30 7.92 -1.99
CA ALA A 32 19.29 6.97 -2.50
C ALA A 32 19.24 6.90 -4.03
N LEU A 33 18.04 6.76 -4.58
CA LEU A 33 17.81 6.70 -6.03
C LEU A 33 18.18 8.02 -6.72
N ALA A 34 17.97 9.17 -6.05
CA ALA A 34 18.40 10.47 -6.53
C ALA A 34 19.92 10.55 -6.64
N SER A 35 20.65 10.13 -5.59
CA SER A 35 22.12 10.10 -5.59
C SER A 35 22.70 9.20 -6.68
N GLU A 36 21.95 8.19 -7.13
CA GLU A 36 22.32 7.27 -8.21
C GLU A 36 21.84 7.72 -9.59
N SER A 37 21.20 8.90 -9.74
CA SER A 37 20.56 9.37 -10.98
C SER A 37 19.49 8.41 -11.57
N ARG A 38 18.90 7.56 -10.72
CA ARG A 38 17.90 6.55 -11.11
C ARG A 38 16.46 6.95 -10.74
N LEU A 39 16.30 8.07 -10.05
CA LEU A 39 14.99 8.58 -9.66
C LEU A 39 14.29 9.24 -10.86
N ARG A 40 13.35 8.52 -11.50
CA ARG A 40 12.53 9.06 -12.61
C ARG A 40 11.21 9.67 -12.15
N PHE A 41 10.61 9.05 -11.12
CA PHE A 41 9.34 9.47 -10.54
C PHE A 41 9.55 9.84 -9.07
N ASN A 42 8.82 10.84 -8.58
CA ASN A 42 8.79 11.21 -7.16
C ASN A 42 8.33 10.02 -6.29
N THR A 43 7.29 9.33 -6.75
CA THR A 43 6.76 8.14 -6.10
C THR A 43 7.22 6.88 -6.82
N ASN A 44 7.85 5.96 -6.08
CA ASN A 44 8.23 4.62 -6.55
C ASN A 44 7.68 3.56 -5.60
N LEU A 45 7.62 2.31 -6.06
CA LEU A 45 7.11 1.21 -5.25
C LEU A 45 8.21 0.78 -4.27
N ARG A 46 8.12 1.25 -3.02
CA ARG A 46 9.20 1.17 -2.02
C ARG A 46 9.78 -0.23 -1.80
N LEU A 47 8.96 -1.27 -1.91
CA LEU A 47 9.37 -2.66 -1.70
C LEU A 47 9.96 -3.33 -2.95
N LEU A 48 9.70 -2.80 -4.16
CA LEU A 48 10.17 -3.40 -5.42
C LEU A 48 11.22 -2.53 -6.15
N THR A 49 11.46 -1.32 -5.68
CA THR A 49 12.51 -0.44 -6.20
C THR A 49 13.69 -0.45 -5.24
N ALA A 50 14.91 -0.61 -5.75
CA ALA A 50 16.11 -0.70 -4.92
C ALA A 50 17.28 0.14 -5.47
N ALA A 51 18.03 0.70 -4.53
CA ALA A 51 19.35 1.28 -4.77
C ALA A 51 20.37 0.21 -5.18
N ARG A 52 21.50 0.61 -5.75
CA ARG A 52 22.58 -0.27 -6.17
C ARG A 52 23.26 -0.87 -4.94
N GLY A 53 23.62 -2.16 -5.09
CA GLY A 53 24.27 -2.93 -4.03
C GLY A 53 23.27 -3.77 -3.22
N TRP A 54 23.50 -5.08 -3.21
CA TRP A 54 22.61 -6.05 -2.55
C TRP A 54 22.47 -5.81 -1.04
N ARG A 55 23.57 -5.41 -0.37
CA ARG A 55 23.63 -5.17 1.09
C ARG A 55 23.33 -3.72 1.50
N ASN A 56 23.05 -2.83 0.55
CA ASN A 56 22.69 -1.45 0.87
C ASN A 56 21.39 -1.45 1.72
N PRO A 57 21.28 -0.62 2.78
CA PRO A 57 20.02 -0.39 3.51
C PRO A 57 18.79 -0.17 2.61
N ASN A 58 18.99 0.48 1.47
CA ASN A 58 17.94 0.74 0.47
C ASN A 58 18.00 -0.23 -0.74
N GLY A 59 18.72 -1.35 -0.60
CA GLY A 59 18.96 -2.38 -1.62
C GLY A 59 17.89 -3.48 -1.64
N ILE A 60 18.01 -4.40 -2.60
CA ILE A 60 17.01 -5.45 -2.85
C ILE A 60 16.81 -6.37 -1.63
N LEU A 61 17.89 -6.78 -0.96
CA LEU A 61 17.82 -7.67 0.20
C LEU A 61 17.00 -7.03 1.32
N LEU A 62 17.37 -5.83 1.75
CA LEU A 62 16.75 -5.19 2.91
C LEU A 62 15.33 -4.70 2.60
N ASN A 63 15.01 -4.37 1.35
CA ASN A 63 13.62 -4.17 0.92
C ASN A 63 12.81 -5.48 0.96
N GLY A 64 13.41 -6.60 0.58
CA GLY A 64 12.79 -7.93 0.70
C GLY A 64 12.57 -8.33 2.17
N VAL A 65 13.56 -8.11 3.04
CA VAL A 65 13.43 -8.32 4.49
C VAL A 65 12.34 -7.42 5.06
N MET A 66 12.31 -6.14 4.70
CA MET A 66 11.25 -5.21 5.10
C MET A 66 9.86 -5.72 4.70
N ALA A 67 9.71 -6.29 3.50
CA ALA A 67 8.47 -6.89 3.04
C ALA A 67 8.07 -8.12 3.89
N VAL A 68 9.01 -9.01 4.20
CA VAL A 68 8.76 -10.18 5.06
C VAL A 68 8.37 -9.75 6.48
N LEU A 69 9.08 -8.79 7.07
CA LEU A 69 8.77 -8.24 8.38
C LEU A 69 7.37 -7.61 8.41
N LEU A 70 6.98 -6.93 7.32
CA LEU A 70 5.64 -6.35 7.20
C LEU A 70 4.54 -7.41 7.20
N ILE A 71 4.73 -8.50 6.46
CA ILE A 71 3.81 -9.65 6.47
C ILE A 71 3.75 -10.26 7.87
N LEU A 72 4.91 -10.45 8.51
CA LEU A 72 4.99 -11.00 9.86
C LEU A 72 4.31 -10.10 10.90
N SER A 73 4.39 -8.77 10.79
CA SER A 73 3.70 -7.85 11.71
C SER A 73 2.19 -8.04 11.66
N TYR A 74 1.58 -8.02 10.48
CA TYR A 74 0.12 -8.20 10.39
C TYR A 74 -0.32 -9.64 10.70
N THR A 75 0.49 -10.64 10.33
CA THR A 75 0.24 -12.05 10.68
C THR A 75 0.23 -12.23 12.19
N SER A 76 1.26 -11.70 12.86
CA SER A 76 1.39 -11.76 14.30
C SER A 76 0.23 -11.03 14.98
N ALA A 77 -0.15 -9.84 14.51
CA ALA A 77 -1.29 -9.09 15.04
C ALA A 77 -2.60 -9.88 14.97
N SER A 78 -2.79 -10.65 13.89
CA SER A 78 -3.99 -11.47 13.69
C SER A 78 -4.00 -12.75 14.55
N LEU A 79 -2.85 -13.14 15.11
CA LEU A 79 -2.68 -14.33 15.96
C LEU A 79 -2.51 -14.00 17.45
N ILE A 80 -2.47 -12.72 17.85
CA ILE A 80 -2.33 -12.32 19.26
C ILE A 80 -3.53 -12.78 20.10
N VAL A 81 -4.74 -12.61 19.57
CA VAL A 81 -5.98 -12.96 20.27
C VAL A 81 -6.34 -14.39 19.92
N LEU A 82 -6.25 -15.28 20.91
CA LEU A 82 -6.53 -16.70 20.77
C LEU A 82 -7.74 -17.09 21.61
N TYR A 83 -8.51 -18.05 21.12
CA TYR A 83 -9.55 -18.71 21.89
C TYR A 83 -9.07 -20.03 22.46
N THR A 84 -9.26 -20.19 23.75
CA THR A 84 -8.84 -21.37 24.48
C THR A 84 -10.08 -22.08 24.99
N THR A 85 -10.17 -23.39 24.70
CA THR A 85 -11.18 -24.25 25.31
C THR A 85 -10.48 -25.17 26.29
N LEU A 86 -10.72 -24.94 27.57
CA LEU A 86 -10.25 -25.81 28.65
C LEU A 86 -11.25 -26.95 28.82
N ILE A 87 -10.80 -28.18 28.55
CA ILE A 87 -11.59 -29.39 28.74
C ILE A 87 -11.27 -29.93 30.14
N ILE A 88 -12.28 -29.98 31.00
CA ILE A 88 -12.19 -30.55 32.34
C ILE A 88 -12.52 -32.03 32.23
N LEU A 89 -11.56 -32.87 32.61
CA LEU A 89 -11.73 -34.32 32.68
C LEU A 89 -12.06 -34.74 34.12
N ASP A 90 -12.86 -35.79 34.24
CA ASP A 90 -13.11 -36.54 35.49
C ASP A 90 -11.93 -37.47 35.80
N ASP A 91 -11.93 -38.02 37.01
CA ASP A 91 -10.92 -38.99 37.47
C ASP A 91 -10.87 -40.24 36.56
N ASP A 92 -12.00 -40.58 35.91
CA ASP A 92 -12.10 -41.68 34.93
C ASP A 92 -11.76 -41.25 33.48
N GLY A 93 -11.32 -40.01 33.27
CA GLY A 93 -11.02 -39.45 31.94
C GLY A 93 -12.25 -39.06 31.12
N GLY A 94 -13.44 -39.02 31.73
CA GLY A 94 -14.67 -38.52 31.11
C GLY A 94 -14.68 -36.98 31.02
N VAL A 95 -15.26 -36.39 29.98
CA VAL A 95 -15.36 -34.92 29.86
C VAL A 95 -16.49 -34.39 30.76
N ILE A 96 -16.15 -33.70 31.85
CA ILE A 96 -17.12 -33.10 32.80
C ILE A 96 -17.67 -31.78 32.27
N GLY A 97 -16.83 -30.98 31.61
CA GLY A 97 -17.22 -29.65 31.16
C GLY A 97 -16.13 -28.93 30.37
N GLY A 98 -16.52 -27.84 29.72
CA GLY A 98 -15.62 -27.00 28.94
C GLY A 98 -15.74 -25.53 29.33
N VAL A 99 -14.65 -24.90 29.74
CA VAL A 99 -14.60 -23.45 29.96
C VAL A 99 -13.91 -22.80 28.76
N SER A 100 -14.59 -21.85 28.16
CA SER A 100 -14.05 -21.10 27.03
C SER A 100 -13.53 -19.75 27.51
N ALA A 101 -12.26 -19.47 27.22
CA ALA A 101 -11.58 -18.24 27.61
C ALA A 101 -10.80 -17.64 26.43
N PHE A 102 -10.51 -16.34 26.52
CA PHE A 102 -9.64 -15.66 25.58
C PHE A 102 -8.27 -15.44 26.21
N CYS A 103 -7.22 -15.73 25.45
CA CYS A 103 -5.84 -15.58 25.91
C CYS A 103 -5.04 -14.73 24.92
N ILE A 104 -4.11 -13.94 25.46
CA ILE A 104 -3.10 -13.24 24.67
C ILE A 104 -1.93 -14.20 24.46
N THR A 105 -1.62 -14.52 23.20
CA THR A 105 -0.53 -15.45 22.89
C THR A 105 0.80 -14.70 22.89
N GLY A 106 1.72 -15.12 23.78
CA GLY A 106 3.02 -14.47 23.93
C GLY A 106 3.93 -14.55 22.70
N LEU A 107 3.91 -15.66 21.96
CA LEU A 107 4.78 -15.85 20.79
C LEU A 107 4.46 -14.88 19.63
N PRO A 108 3.21 -14.75 19.13
CA PRO A 108 2.84 -13.72 18.17
C PRO A 108 3.13 -12.30 18.67
N LEU A 109 2.89 -12.01 19.96
CA LEU A 109 3.19 -10.69 20.51
C LEU A 109 4.68 -10.36 20.47
N LEU A 110 5.54 -11.32 20.83
CA LEU A 110 7.00 -11.18 20.74
C LEU A 110 7.46 -11.01 19.29
N LEU A 111 6.94 -11.83 18.37
CA LEU A 111 7.23 -11.74 16.93
C LEU A 111 6.83 -10.38 16.35
N LEU A 112 5.68 -9.84 16.76
CA LEU A 112 5.24 -8.51 16.36
C LEU A 112 6.25 -7.44 16.82
N GLY A 113 6.67 -7.49 18.09
CA GLY A 113 7.64 -6.55 18.65
C GLY A 113 8.99 -6.59 17.90
N ILE A 114 9.52 -7.80 17.65
CA ILE A 114 10.75 -8.00 16.90
C ILE A 114 10.60 -7.48 15.47
N ALA A 115 9.48 -7.78 14.80
CA ALA A 115 9.25 -7.36 13.43
C ALA A 115 9.22 -5.83 13.31
N LEU A 116 8.45 -5.15 14.16
CA LEU A 116 8.38 -3.68 14.17
C LEU A 116 9.72 -3.03 14.50
N LEU A 117 10.46 -3.58 15.47
CA LEU A 117 11.78 -3.07 15.84
C LEU A 117 12.76 -3.18 14.66
N LEU A 118 12.81 -4.32 13.99
CA LEU A 118 13.68 -4.53 12.83
C LEU A 118 13.33 -3.62 11.66
N GLN A 119 12.03 -3.37 11.40
CA GLN A 119 11.62 -2.40 10.39
C GLN A 119 12.13 -0.99 10.69
N VAL A 120 12.03 -0.55 11.95
CA VAL A 120 12.55 0.75 12.39
C VAL A 120 14.07 0.81 12.24
N VAL A 121 14.79 -0.24 12.63
CA VAL A 121 16.25 -0.31 12.46
C VAL A 121 16.63 -0.17 10.98
N ILE A 122 15.98 -0.91 10.08
CA ILE A 122 16.25 -0.82 8.63
C ILE A 122 15.98 0.61 8.11
N ALA A 123 14.86 1.22 8.50
CA ALA A 123 14.51 2.57 8.07
C ALA A 123 15.54 3.62 8.57
N LEU A 124 15.97 3.52 9.84
CA LEU A 124 16.99 4.41 10.41
C LEU A 124 18.37 4.19 9.79
N SER A 125 18.75 2.94 9.50
CA SER A 125 19.96 2.63 8.75
C SER A 125 19.91 3.21 7.34
N GLY A 126 18.75 3.15 6.67
CA GLY A 126 18.50 3.77 5.37
C GLY A 126 18.69 5.29 5.40
N MET A 127 18.13 5.95 6.41
CA MET A 127 18.34 7.39 6.63
C MET A 127 19.80 7.76 6.84
N ARG A 128 20.53 7.00 7.66
CA ARG A 128 21.94 7.28 7.97
C ARG A 128 22.87 7.07 6.77
N ALA A 129 22.52 6.14 5.87
CA ALA A 129 23.34 5.79 4.73
C ALA A 129 23.30 6.81 3.58
N VAL A 130 22.36 7.77 3.59
CA VAL A 130 22.10 8.64 2.45
C VAL A 130 21.91 10.09 2.90
N LYS A 131 22.48 11.03 2.14
CA LYS A 131 22.18 12.46 2.32
C LYS A 131 20.76 12.74 1.82
N ILE A 132 19.86 13.05 2.74
CA ILE A 132 18.46 13.37 2.42
C ILE A 132 18.41 14.71 1.69
N LEU A 133 17.91 14.71 0.45
CA LEU A 133 17.79 15.93 -0.35
C LEU A 133 16.68 16.84 0.17
N THR A 134 15.51 16.25 0.46
CA THR A 134 14.36 16.97 1.01
C THR A 134 13.47 16.02 1.80
N TRP A 135 12.86 16.56 2.86
CA TRP A 135 11.82 15.89 3.64
C TRP A 135 10.42 16.11 3.07
N SER A 136 10.29 16.98 2.06
CA SER A 136 9.03 17.24 1.40
C SER A 136 8.62 16.05 0.54
N SER A 137 7.33 15.71 0.60
CA SER A 137 6.72 14.74 -0.32
C SER A 137 6.23 15.40 -1.61
N SER A 138 6.36 16.73 -1.73
CA SER A 138 6.00 17.48 -2.94
C SER A 138 6.90 17.07 -4.12
N PRO A 139 6.32 16.66 -5.27
CA PRO A 139 7.11 16.38 -6.46
C PRO A 139 7.80 17.64 -7.00
N LEU A 140 7.26 18.82 -6.72
CA LEU A 140 7.87 20.09 -7.14
C LEU A 140 9.12 20.41 -6.34
N ASP A 141 9.07 20.27 -5.03
CA ASP A 141 10.23 20.54 -4.15
C ASP A 141 11.36 19.54 -4.44
N MET A 142 11.02 18.28 -4.71
CA MET A 142 11.99 17.26 -5.12
C MET A 142 12.62 17.60 -6.47
N THR A 143 11.81 18.02 -7.45
CA THR A 143 12.33 18.41 -8.76
C THR A 143 13.23 19.65 -8.66
N ALA A 144 12.82 20.65 -7.86
CA ALA A 144 13.62 21.85 -7.59
C ALA A 144 14.97 21.51 -6.97
N ALA A 145 14.99 20.63 -5.97
CA ALA A 145 16.21 20.17 -5.32
C ALA A 145 17.15 19.45 -6.32
N LEU A 146 16.61 18.61 -7.20
CA LEU A 146 17.41 17.90 -8.21
C LEU A 146 17.99 18.82 -9.27
N VAL A 147 17.22 19.80 -9.73
CA VAL A 147 17.69 20.81 -10.69
C VAL A 147 18.76 21.69 -10.05
N HIS A 148 18.56 22.15 -8.81
CA HIS A 148 19.53 22.95 -8.07
C HIS A 148 20.85 22.18 -7.84
N HIS A 149 20.78 20.87 -7.58
CA HIS A 149 21.95 20.01 -7.44
C HIS A 149 22.54 19.50 -8.78
N MET A 150 22.08 20.02 -9.93
CA MET A 150 22.51 19.62 -11.27
C MET A 150 22.35 18.12 -11.57
N GLN A 151 21.45 17.42 -10.85
CA GLN A 151 21.15 16.01 -11.06
C GLN A 151 20.06 15.81 -12.12
N LEU A 152 19.37 16.89 -12.50
CA LEU A 152 18.33 16.90 -13.50
C LEU A 152 18.47 18.17 -14.35
N THR A 153 18.64 18.01 -15.66
CA THR A 153 18.71 19.12 -16.60
C THR A 153 17.43 19.20 -17.42
N PRO A 154 16.79 20.39 -17.52
CA PRO A 154 15.65 20.57 -18.42
C PRO A 154 16.04 20.23 -19.85
N VAL A 155 15.19 19.48 -20.55
CA VAL A 155 15.36 19.17 -21.96
C VAL A 155 14.63 20.23 -22.78
N PRO A 156 15.31 20.99 -23.65
CA PRO A 156 14.68 22.03 -24.45
C PRO A 156 13.66 21.44 -25.43
N LEU A 157 12.71 22.26 -25.90
CA LEU A 157 11.70 21.89 -26.90
C LEU A 157 10.68 20.82 -26.45
N ARG A 158 10.64 20.49 -25.16
CA ARG A 158 9.71 19.47 -24.58
C ARG A 158 8.65 20.04 -23.64
N CYS A 159 8.32 21.33 -23.77
CA CYS A 159 7.21 21.92 -23.02
C CYS A 159 5.86 21.27 -23.42
N MET A 160 4.89 21.28 -22.49
CA MET A 160 3.52 20.77 -22.68
C MET A 160 3.35 19.29 -23.04
N ARG A 161 4.43 18.50 -23.04
CA ARG A 161 4.33 17.05 -23.23
C ARG A 161 4.05 16.33 -21.92
N GLY A 162 3.07 15.43 -21.95
CA GLY A 162 2.78 14.54 -20.82
C GLY A 162 3.85 13.45 -20.69
N VAL A 163 3.85 12.78 -19.54
CA VAL A 163 4.72 11.62 -19.29
C VAL A 163 4.48 10.46 -20.28
N SER A 164 3.32 10.41 -20.94
CA SER A 164 3.03 9.36 -21.94
C SER A 164 3.73 9.56 -23.28
N ASP A 165 4.27 10.76 -23.55
CA ASP A 165 4.86 11.13 -24.85
C ASP A 165 6.40 11.13 -24.84
N ILE A 166 7.01 10.45 -23.87
CA ILE A 166 8.47 10.45 -23.64
C ILE A 166 9.25 9.86 -24.84
N ASP A 167 8.69 8.83 -25.47
CA ASP A 167 9.36 8.02 -26.50
C ASP A 167 9.18 8.59 -27.93
N VAL A 168 8.28 9.57 -28.11
CA VAL A 168 8.08 10.22 -29.40
C VAL A 168 9.16 11.30 -29.58
N HIS A 169 10.01 11.17 -30.61
CA HIS A 169 11.07 12.14 -30.94
C HIS A 169 10.49 13.56 -30.93
N GLY A 170 10.89 14.35 -29.93
CA GLY A 170 9.98 15.35 -29.38
C GLY A 170 10.33 16.79 -29.71
N GLY A 171 9.58 17.38 -30.65
CA GLY A 171 9.45 18.82 -30.84
C GLY A 171 8.24 19.42 -30.10
N PRO A 172 7.99 20.72 -30.30
CA PRO A 172 6.94 21.49 -29.64
C PRO A 172 5.54 20.85 -29.74
N ALA A 173 4.71 21.03 -28.71
CA ALA A 173 3.40 20.37 -28.61
C ALA A 173 2.28 21.34 -28.21
N LYS A 174 1.05 21.04 -28.64
CA LYS A 174 -0.15 21.75 -28.20
C LYS A 174 -0.68 21.16 -26.89
N PRO A 175 -1.29 21.96 -26.00
CA PRO A 175 -1.98 21.45 -24.82
C PRO A 175 -3.15 20.54 -25.20
N LEU A 176 -3.44 19.55 -24.35
CA LEU A 176 -4.60 18.66 -24.51
C LEU A 176 -5.72 19.07 -23.53
N GLU A 177 -6.97 18.98 -23.97
CA GLU A 177 -8.14 19.21 -23.10
C GLU A 177 -8.30 18.11 -22.05
N VAL A 178 -8.00 16.87 -22.44
CA VAL A 178 -8.07 15.68 -21.60
C VAL A 178 -6.73 14.97 -21.64
N GLN A 179 -6.16 14.79 -20.46
CA GLN A 179 -4.82 14.24 -20.31
C GLN A 179 -4.88 12.71 -20.15
N PRO A 180 -3.80 11.99 -20.50
CA PRO A 180 -3.75 10.54 -20.31
C PRO A 180 -3.90 10.16 -18.84
N SER A 181 -4.51 9.00 -18.58
CA SER A 181 -4.71 8.49 -17.21
C SER A 181 -3.43 7.91 -16.61
N ALA A 182 -3.39 7.76 -15.29
CA ALA A 182 -2.28 7.17 -14.55
C ALA A 182 -1.94 5.75 -15.05
N TRP A 183 -2.97 5.01 -15.48
CA TRP A 183 -2.85 3.70 -16.12
C TRP A 183 -1.90 3.69 -17.33
N HIS A 184 -1.95 4.71 -18.17
CA HIS A 184 -1.11 4.84 -19.36
C HIS A 184 0.28 5.36 -19.00
N ALA A 185 0.35 6.30 -18.05
CA ALA A 185 1.56 6.95 -17.62
C ALA A 185 2.55 6.05 -16.86
N HIS A 186 2.05 5.13 -16.03
CA HIS A 186 2.89 4.41 -15.07
C HIS A 186 2.73 2.89 -15.16
N ARG A 187 3.73 2.19 -15.73
CA ARG A 187 3.67 0.71 -15.92
C ARG A 187 3.45 -0.06 -14.62
N SER A 188 4.00 0.41 -13.50
CA SER A 188 3.81 -0.28 -12.21
C SER A 188 2.37 -0.18 -11.69
N ILE A 189 1.61 0.87 -12.04
CA ILE A 189 0.20 0.99 -11.60
C ILE A 189 -0.62 -0.17 -12.17
N ARG A 190 -0.35 -0.55 -13.44
CA ARG A 190 -0.99 -1.72 -14.06
C ARG A 190 -0.69 -3.01 -13.29
N LYS A 191 0.57 -3.22 -12.91
CA LYS A 191 0.97 -4.38 -12.10
C LYS A 191 0.24 -4.42 -10.75
N VAL A 192 0.11 -3.28 -10.08
CA VAL A 192 -0.63 -3.18 -8.81
C VAL A 192 -2.10 -3.51 -9.00
N ILE A 193 -2.75 -2.98 -10.03
CA ILE A 193 -4.18 -3.25 -10.28
C ILE A 193 -4.40 -4.72 -10.62
N PHE A 194 -3.56 -5.32 -11.48
CA PHE A 194 -3.64 -6.76 -11.74
C PHE A 194 -3.41 -7.59 -10.47
N SER A 195 -2.51 -7.16 -9.59
CA SER A 195 -2.31 -7.81 -8.28
C SER A 195 -3.55 -7.72 -7.39
N LEU A 196 -4.21 -6.55 -7.32
CA LEU A 196 -5.45 -6.38 -6.56
C LEU A 196 -6.59 -7.27 -7.11
N TRP A 197 -6.76 -7.34 -8.42
CA TRP A 197 -7.76 -8.24 -9.03
C TRP A 197 -7.40 -9.72 -8.85
N GLY A 198 -6.11 -10.06 -8.89
CA GLY A 198 -5.62 -11.40 -8.56
C GLY A 198 -5.95 -11.80 -7.12
N LEU A 199 -5.85 -10.85 -6.17
CA LEU A 199 -6.22 -11.07 -4.77
C LEU A 199 -7.73 -11.30 -4.61
N VAL A 200 -8.57 -10.56 -5.35
CA VAL A 200 -10.03 -10.81 -5.38
C VAL A 200 -10.33 -12.22 -5.90
N ALA A 201 -9.72 -12.62 -7.02
CA ALA A 201 -9.90 -13.95 -7.59
C ALA A 201 -9.42 -15.06 -6.65
N ALA A 202 -8.28 -14.88 -5.99
CA ALA A 202 -7.76 -15.81 -4.99
C ALA A 202 -8.69 -15.93 -3.78
N CYS A 203 -9.22 -14.82 -3.28
CA CYS A 203 -10.17 -14.81 -2.16
C CYS A 203 -11.50 -15.48 -2.54
N ALA A 204 -12.03 -15.22 -3.73
CA ALA A 204 -13.22 -15.90 -4.26
C ALA A 204 -12.99 -17.40 -4.42
N GLY A 205 -11.83 -17.81 -4.94
CA GLY A 205 -11.43 -19.21 -5.06
C GLY A 205 -11.34 -19.91 -3.70
N TRP A 206 -10.76 -19.24 -2.70
CA TRP A 206 -10.72 -19.74 -1.32
C TRP A 206 -12.13 -19.90 -0.73
N ALA A 207 -13.00 -18.90 -0.88
CA ALA A 207 -14.38 -18.95 -0.41
C ALA A 207 -15.16 -20.12 -1.04
N ALA A 208 -15.03 -20.28 -2.36
CA ALA A 208 -15.67 -21.36 -3.11
C ALA A 208 -15.17 -22.74 -2.67
N LEU A 209 -13.85 -22.87 -2.45
CA LEU A 209 -13.24 -24.12 -2.00
C LEU A 209 -13.73 -24.52 -0.61
N VAL A 210 -13.75 -23.58 0.35
CA VAL A 210 -14.26 -23.84 1.71
C VAL A 210 -15.76 -24.21 1.66
N THR A 211 -16.54 -23.51 0.83
CA THR A 211 -17.97 -23.83 0.61
C THR A 211 -18.14 -25.24 0.06
N LEU A 212 -17.32 -25.64 -0.92
CA LEU A 212 -17.35 -26.97 -1.52
C LEU A 212 -17.00 -28.05 -0.50
N PHE A 213 -15.93 -27.86 0.26
CA PHE A 213 -15.53 -28.81 1.31
C PHE A 213 -16.62 -28.97 2.37
N TRP A 214 -17.23 -27.88 2.82
CA TRP A 214 -18.36 -27.93 3.73
C TRP A 214 -19.50 -28.80 3.17
N ASN A 215 -19.90 -28.55 1.92
CA ASN A 215 -20.99 -29.29 1.28
C ASN A 215 -20.69 -30.78 1.08
N ILE A 216 -19.42 -31.15 0.87
CA ILE A 216 -19.02 -32.56 0.73
C ILE A 216 -19.05 -33.26 2.09
N THR A 217 -18.47 -32.63 3.11
CA THR A 217 -18.31 -33.25 4.44
C THR A 217 -19.63 -33.36 5.19
N PHE A 218 -20.52 -32.38 5.06
CA PHE A 218 -21.75 -32.30 5.85
C PHE A 218 -23.04 -32.64 5.08
N ARG A 219 -22.91 -33.15 3.84
CA ARG A 219 -24.04 -33.50 2.96
C ARG A 219 -25.08 -34.44 3.57
N ALA A 220 -24.68 -35.29 4.51
CA ALA A 220 -25.55 -36.26 5.17
C ALA A 220 -26.28 -35.70 6.41
N ALA A 221 -25.86 -34.56 6.95
CA ALA A 221 -26.43 -33.92 8.14
C ALA A 221 -27.48 -32.83 7.79
N ASP A 222 -27.73 -32.60 6.49
CA ASP A 222 -28.45 -31.45 5.91
C ASP A 222 -29.97 -31.36 6.21
N SER A 223 -30.55 -32.27 7.00
CA SER A 223 -31.99 -32.19 7.32
C SER A 223 -32.34 -31.31 8.54
N TRP A 224 -31.36 -30.93 9.38
CA TRP A 224 -31.65 -30.28 10.68
C TRP A 224 -30.95 -28.94 10.92
N ILE A 225 -29.99 -28.54 10.08
CA ILE A 225 -29.25 -27.29 10.28
C ILE A 225 -29.88 -26.22 9.36
N PRO A 226 -30.55 -25.20 9.91
CA PRO A 226 -31.08 -24.09 9.12
C PRO A 226 -29.97 -23.51 8.24
N TRP A 227 -30.32 -23.09 7.02
CA TRP A 227 -29.38 -22.45 6.11
C TRP A 227 -28.72 -21.28 6.87
N GLY A 228 -27.46 -21.48 7.29
CA GLY A 228 -26.81 -20.61 8.27
C GLY A 228 -26.96 -19.15 7.88
N SER A 229 -27.40 -18.31 8.81
CA SER A 229 -27.66 -16.90 8.53
C SER A 229 -26.36 -16.20 8.12
N TRP A 230 -26.39 -15.49 6.99
CA TRP A 230 -25.25 -14.68 6.56
C TRP A 230 -25.04 -13.55 7.56
N THR A 231 -23.94 -13.61 8.31
CA THR A 231 -23.58 -12.56 9.26
C THR A 231 -22.23 -11.96 8.93
N PHE A 232 -22.05 -10.69 9.27
CA PHE A 232 -20.76 -10.02 9.10
C PHE A 232 -19.72 -10.57 10.08
N LEU A 233 -20.09 -10.65 11.36
CA LEU A 233 -19.27 -11.24 12.42
C LEU A 233 -19.52 -12.75 12.55
N PRO A 234 -18.48 -13.56 12.82
CA PRO A 234 -18.65 -14.99 13.07
C PRO A 234 -19.46 -15.23 14.35
N ASN A 235 -20.28 -16.26 14.34
CA ASN A 235 -21.09 -16.71 15.47
C ASN A 235 -21.12 -18.25 15.51
N GLY A 236 -21.74 -18.83 16.55
CA GLY A 236 -21.82 -20.29 16.73
C GLY A 236 -22.55 -21.04 15.61
N TYR A 237 -23.28 -20.32 14.74
CA TYR A 237 -24.01 -20.89 13.59
C TYR A 237 -23.28 -20.68 12.25
N SER A 238 -22.08 -20.09 12.28
CA SER A 238 -21.30 -19.80 11.07
C SER A 238 -20.70 -21.08 10.50
N ARG A 239 -20.90 -21.31 9.20
CA ARG A 239 -20.35 -22.46 8.49
C ARG A 239 -18.83 -22.42 8.47
N SER A 240 -18.19 -23.39 9.14
CA SER A 240 -16.74 -23.45 9.25
C SER A 240 -16.19 -24.81 8.83
N VAL A 241 -15.10 -24.78 8.06
CA VAL A 241 -14.26 -25.96 7.85
C VAL A 241 -13.06 -25.81 8.76
N TRP A 242 -12.75 -26.85 9.52
CA TRP A 242 -11.62 -26.81 10.45
C TRP A 242 -10.53 -27.78 10.04
N TRP A 243 -9.31 -27.40 10.35
CA TRP A 243 -8.12 -28.22 10.25
C TRP A 243 -7.40 -28.22 11.59
N ALA A 244 -7.11 -29.40 12.12
CA ALA A 244 -6.49 -29.56 13.42
C ALA A 244 -5.17 -30.32 13.35
N SER A 245 -4.28 -30.05 14.30
CA SER A 245 -3.13 -30.91 14.57
C SER A 245 -3.61 -32.30 15.01
N PRO A 246 -2.89 -33.39 14.70
CA PRO A 246 -3.22 -34.72 15.22
C PRO A 246 -3.24 -34.71 16.75
N ASN A 247 -4.25 -35.31 17.36
CA ASN A 247 -4.29 -35.51 18.81
C ASN A 247 -3.22 -36.53 19.19
N LEU A 248 -2.11 -36.08 19.78
CA LEU A 248 -1.06 -36.97 20.29
C LEU A 248 -1.43 -37.40 21.72
N PRO A 249 -1.59 -38.72 21.97
CA PRO A 249 -2.02 -39.24 23.28
C PRO A 249 -1.04 -38.99 24.44
N SER A 250 0.21 -38.62 24.16
CA SER A 250 1.29 -38.62 25.16
C SER A 250 2.24 -37.41 25.06
N GLY A 251 1.91 -36.38 24.31
CA GLY A 251 2.82 -35.25 24.11
C GLY A 251 2.09 -34.02 23.59
N GLY A 252 2.16 -32.93 24.36
CA GLY A 252 1.56 -31.65 23.99
C GLY A 252 2.02 -31.16 22.62
N VAL A 253 1.26 -30.23 22.05
CA VAL A 253 1.55 -29.70 20.71
C VAL A 253 2.94 -29.09 20.66
N ASN A 254 3.80 -29.67 19.82
CA ASN A 254 5.18 -29.21 19.64
C ASN A 254 5.22 -27.81 18.99
N VAL A 255 6.24 -27.01 19.30
CA VAL A 255 6.49 -25.66 18.75
C VAL A 255 6.48 -25.65 17.21
N GLN A 256 6.83 -26.78 16.59
CA GLN A 256 6.78 -26.96 15.14
C GLN A 256 5.39 -26.69 14.54
N TRP A 257 4.30 -27.08 15.22
CA TRP A 257 2.94 -26.82 14.75
C TRP A 257 2.59 -25.34 14.82
N TRP A 258 3.01 -24.64 15.87
CA TRP A 258 2.88 -23.19 15.96
C TRP A 258 3.58 -22.47 14.82
N ILE A 259 4.83 -22.86 14.52
CA ILE A 259 5.60 -22.31 13.40
C ILE A 259 4.87 -22.59 12.09
N LEU A 260 4.36 -23.81 11.89
CA LEU A 260 3.61 -24.17 10.68
C LEU A 260 2.37 -23.30 10.50
N PHE A 261 1.54 -23.13 11.53
CA PHE A 261 0.35 -22.28 11.44
C PHE A 261 0.71 -20.81 11.19
N ILE A 262 1.73 -20.27 11.85
CA ILE A 262 2.21 -18.91 11.59
C ILE A 262 2.67 -18.75 10.14
N VAL A 263 3.44 -19.71 9.60
CA VAL A 263 3.90 -19.69 8.22
C VAL A 263 2.72 -19.76 7.25
N ILE A 264 1.73 -20.62 7.50
CA ILE A 264 0.54 -20.75 6.64
C ILE A 264 -0.27 -19.46 6.64
N VAL A 265 -0.52 -18.87 7.81
CA VAL A 265 -1.22 -17.58 7.88
C VAL A 265 -0.40 -16.49 7.19
N ALA A 266 0.92 -16.44 7.38
CA ALA A 266 1.78 -15.49 6.70
C ALA A 266 1.76 -15.65 5.17
N LEU A 267 1.71 -16.88 4.66
CA LEU A 267 1.63 -17.16 3.22
C LEU A 267 0.29 -16.69 2.62
N VAL A 268 -0.82 -16.89 3.33
CA VAL A 268 -2.15 -16.47 2.87
C VAL A 268 -2.33 -14.95 3.03
N GLN A 269 -1.86 -14.39 4.15
CA GLN A 269 -1.95 -12.97 4.47
C GLN A 269 -0.95 -12.11 3.69
N GLY A 270 0.17 -12.70 3.26
CA GLY A 270 1.25 -12.02 2.56
C GLY A 270 0.78 -11.28 1.30
N PRO A 271 0.10 -11.93 0.36
CA PRO A 271 -0.48 -11.28 -0.83
C PRO A 271 -1.41 -10.12 -0.49
N LEU A 272 -2.24 -10.25 0.56
CA LEU A 272 -3.11 -9.16 1.03
C LEU A 272 -2.27 -7.97 1.50
N THR A 273 -1.32 -8.20 2.40
CA THR A 273 -0.41 -7.17 2.91
C THR A 273 0.33 -6.47 1.78
N LEU A 274 0.96 -7.23 0.89
CA LEU A 274 1.72 -6.67 -0.23
C LEU A 274 0.83 -5.92 -1.20
N GLY A 275 -0.36 -6.43 -1.53
CA GLY A 275 -1.33 -5.76 -2.40
C GLY A 275 -1.76 -4.39 -1.85
N LEU A 276 -2.08 -4.31 -0.55
CA LEU A 276 -2.49 -3.08 0.11
C LEU A 276 -1.34 -2.05 0.19
N HIS A 277 -0.11 -2.49 0.48
CA HIS A 277 1.05 -1.60 0.47
C HIS A 277 1.46 -1.20 -0.95
N CYS A 278 1.23 -2.04 -1.96
CA CYS A 278 1.43 -1.66 -3.36
C CYS A 278 0.40 -0.61 -3.82
N ALA A 279 -0.84 -0.63 -3.31
CA ALA A 279 -1.87 0.37 -3.62
C ALA A 279 -1.49 1.79 -3.17
N GLU A 280 -0.56 1.90 -2.19
CA GLU A 280 0.05 3.17 -1.76
C GLU A 280 0.71 3.92 -2.93
N LEU A 281 1.30 3.19 -3.88
CA LEU A 281 1.83 3.78 -5.11
C LEU A 281 0.76 4.56 -5.88
N ILE A 282 -0.43 3.99 -6.04
CA ILE A 282 -1.52 4.62 -6.80
C ILE A 282 -2.00 5.88 -6.06
N ALA A 283 -2.20 5.78 -4.75
CA ALA A 283 -2.61 6.92 -3.93
C ALA A 283 -1.59 8.08 -3.98
N ASN A 284 -0.30 7.76 -3.90
CA ASN A 284 0.79 8.74 -3.91
C ASN A 284 1.00 9.35 -5.30
N VAL A 285 0.97 8.55 -6.38
CA VAL A 285 1.03 9.07 -7.75
C VAL A 285 -0.14 10.01 -8.04
N MET A 286 -1.32 9.68 -7.52
CA MET A 286 -2.50 10.53 -7.69
C MET A 286 -2.45 11.81 -6.86
N GLN A 287 -1.79 11.76 -5.72
CA GLN A 287 -1.49 12.93 -4.94
C GLN A 287 -0.45 13.83 -5.61
N ASP A 288 0.59 13.24 -6.22
CA ASP A 288 1.60 13.98 -6.99
C ASP A 288 0.93 14.76 -8.13
N GLU A 289 0.03 14.11 -8.88
CA GLU A 289 -0.71 14.75 -9.96
C GLU A 289 -1.67 15.84 -9.45
N ARG A 290 -2.34 15.62 -8.31
CA ARG A 290 -3.18 16.66 -7.69
C ARG A 290 -2.37 17.85 -7.20
N CYS A 291 -1.19 17.61 -6.63
CA CYS A 291 -0.25 18.64 -6.22
C CYS A 291 0.17 19.48 -7.43
N TRP A 292 0.58 18.80 -8.52
CA TRP A 292 0.91 19.42 -9.79
C TRP A 292 -0.23 20.30 -10.33
N ARG A 293 -1.47 19.82 -10.29
CA ARG A 293 -2.63 20.57 -10.81
C ARG A 293 -3.03 21.77 -9.97
N ARG A 294 -2.77 21.74 -8.66
CA ARG A 294 -3.02 22.89 -7.78
C ARG A 294 -2.10 24.07 -8.06
N ALA A 295 -0.92 23.82 -8.64
CA ALA A 295 0.04 24.87 -8.94
C ALA A 295 -0.44 25.92 -9.96
N THR A 296 -1.40 25.60 -10.83
CA THR A 296 -2.05 26.60 -11.72
C THR A 296 -3.35 27.18 -11.15
N GLY A 297 -3.76 26.76 -9.96
CA GLY A 297 -4.94 27.35 -9.31
C GLY A 297 -4.68 28.80 -8.92
N ARG A 298 -5.75 29.60 -8.77
CA ARG A 298 -5.65 31.02 -8.36
C ARG A 298 -4.86 31.25 -7.06
N LYS A 299 -4.76 30.23 -6.20
CA LYS A 299 -4.03 30.28 -4.92
C LYS A 299 -2.56 29.86 -5.03
N GLY A 300 -2.12 29.41 -6.21
CA GLY A 300 -0.80 28.82 -6.43
C GLY A 300 -0.57 27.55 -5.61
N LEU A 301 0.64 27.01 -5.69
CA LEU A 301 1.07 25.95 -4.77
C LEU A 301 1.58 26.56 -3.47
N ARG A 302 0.88 26.33 -2.35
CA ARG A 302 1.48 26.54 -1.03
C ARG A 302 2.40 25.36 -0.72
N MET A 303 3.71 25.62 -0.63
CA MET A 303 4.66 24.65 -0.12
C MET A 303 4.31 24.35 1.35
N THR A 304 3.69 23.20 1.59
CA THR A 304 3.37 22.76 2.95
C THR A 304 4.62 22.14 3.56
N THR A 305 5.19 22.79 4.57
CA THR A 305 6.40 22.30 5.27
C THR A 305 6.13 21.05 6.12
N ASN A 306 4.87 20.77 6.47
CA ASN A 306 4.53 19.65 7.35
C ASN A 306 4.08 18.40 6.54
N PRO A 307 4.89 17.33 6.50
CA PRO A 307 4.58 16.11 5.74
C PRO A 307 3.38 15.34 6.30
N LEU A 308 3.13 15.41 7.62
CA LEU A 308 1.98 14.74 8.24
C LEU A 308 0.66 15.41 7.84
N LEU A 309 0.65 16.74 7.82
CA LEU A 309 -0.53 17.49 7.38
C LEU A 309 -0.86 17.17 5.92
N GLN A 310 0.17 17.04 5.07
CA GLN A 310 0.00 16.66 3.67
C GLN A 310 -0.58 15.24 3.51
N PHE A 311 -0.17 14.31 4.38
CA PHE A 311 -0.70 12.95 4.43
C PHE A 311 -2.20 12.93 4.79
N PHE A 312 -2.59 13.58 5.90
CA PHE A 312 -3.99 13.63 6.32
C PHE A 312 -4.87 14.50 5.40
N SER A 313 -4.30 15.39 4.60
CA SER A 313 -5.04 16.17 3.61
C SER A 313 -5.34 15.38 2.31
N ASN A 314 -4.67 14.24 2.09
CA ASN A 314 -4.88 13.43 0.90
C ASN A 314 -6.05 12.44 1.11
N PRO A 315 -7.20 12.61 0.44
CA PRO A 315 -8.32 11.69 0.64
C PRO A 315 -8.01 10.27 0.15
N PHE A 316 -7.14 10.08 -0.85
CA PHE A 316 -6.75 8.74 -1.29
C PHE A 316 -5.86 8.04 -0.25
N GLY A 317 -4.96 8.80 0.37
CA GLY A 317 -4.13 8.32 1.48
C GLY A 317 -4.98 7.95 2.69
N LEU A 318 -5.96 8.78 3.06
CA LEU A 318 -6.90 8.50 4.15
C LEU A 318 -7.72 7.24 3.91
N ILE A 319 -8.29 7.07 2.70
CA ILE A 319 -9.06 5.87 2.35
C ILE A 319 -8.18 4.64 2.46
N LEU A 320 -6.95 4.68 1.94
CA LEU A 320 -6.01 3.58 2.04
C LEU A 320 -5.61 3.28 3.50
N PHE A 321 -5.35 4.32 4.28
CA PHE A 321 -4.98 4.22 5.69
C PHE A 321 -6.09 3.59 6.53
N ALA A 322 -7.36 3.91 6.25
CA ALA A 322 -8.51 3.28 6.91
C ALA A 322 -8.78 1.85 6.40
N ALA A 323 -8.61 1.61 5.09
CA ALA A 323 -8.86 0.31 4.48
C ALA A 323 -7.88 -0.77 4.94
N LYS A 324 -6.59 -0.44 5.14
CA LYS A 324 -5.56 -1.37 5.61
C LYS A 324 -5.96 -2.14 6.89
N PRO A 325 -6.22 -1.48 8.03
CA PRO A 325 -6.56 -2.17 9.26
C PRO A 325 -7.91 -2.88 9.15
N VAL A 326 -8.89 -2.32 8.43
CA VAL A 326 -10.21 -2.96 8.22
C VAL A 326 -10.09 -4.25 7.43
N LEU A 327 -9.34 -4.26 6.31
CA LEU A 327 -9.18 -5.45 5.48
C LEU A 327 -8.34 -6.53 6.17
N HIS A 328 -7.30 -6.15 6.93
CA HIS A 328 -6.56 -7.10 7.76
C HIS A 328 -7.41 -7.66 8.91
N TRP A 329 -8.25 -6.83 9.52
CA TRP A 329 -9.20 -7.28 10.53
C TRP A 329 -10.25 -8.23 9.94
N MET A 330 -10.84 -7.91 8.79
CA MET A 330 -11.77 -8.81 8.08
C MET A 330 -11.11 -10.12 7.68
N PHE A 331 -9.83 -10.09 7.32
CA PHE A 331 -9.04 -11.31 7.13
C PHE A 331 -8.92 -12.10 8.44
N GLY A 332 -8.63 -11.45 9.57
CA GLY A 332 -8.66 -12.09 10.88
C GLY A 332 -10.03 -12.64 11.31
N LEU A 333 -11.15 -12.15 10.75
CA LEU A 333 -12.49 -12.72 10.97
C LEU A 333 -12.76 -13.97 10.10
N SER A 334 -12.03 -14.11 9.00
CA SER A 334 -12.24 -15.18 8.02
C SER A 334 -11.71 -16.54 8.49
N TYR A 335 -10.83 -16.53 9.48
CA TYR A 335 -10.35 -17.73 10.15
C TYR A 335 -10.29 -17.50 11.65
N PHE A 336 -10.10 -18.58 12.41
CA PHE A 336 -10.00 -18.53 13.85
C PHE A 336 -9.11 -19.65 14.34
N LEU A 337 -8.11 -19.29 15.14
CA LEU A 337 -7.22 -20.25 15.78
C LEU A 337 -7.73 -20.51 17.20
N SER A 338 -8.00 -21.77 17.50
CA SER A 338 -8.39 -22.23 18.82
C SER A 338 -7.42 -23.27 19.35
N VAL A 339 -7.19 -23.25 20.65
CA VAL A 339 -6.35 -24.25 21.33
C VAL A 339 -7.20 -25.04 22.32
N GLY A 340 -7.11 -26.37 22.19
CA GLY A 340 -7.66 -27.32 23.16
C GLY A 340 -6.62 -27.56 24.25
N ILE A 341 -7.03 -27.40 25.51
CA ILE A 341 -6.21 -27.71 26.68
C ILE A 341 -6.86 -28.86 27.43
N VAL A 342 -6.07 -29.90 27.68
CA VAL A 342 -6.44 -31.06 28.49
C VAL A 342 -5.42 -31.21 29.60
N SER A 343 -5.89 -31.21 30.86
CA SER A 343 -5.04 -31.36 32.05
C SER A 343 -3.80 -30.43 32.03
N GLU A 344 -4.03 -29.14 31.76
CA GLU A 344 -3.01 -28.08 31.65
C GLU A 344 -2.02 -28.20 30.48
N THR A 345 -2.16 -29.23 29.64
CA THR A 345 -1.34 -29.41 28.43
C THR A 345 -2.11 -29.02 27.18
N ILE A 346 -1.43 -28.35 26.25
CA ILE A 346 -2.01 -28.04 24.94
C ILE A 346 -2.11 -29.34 24.15
N SER A 347 -3.34 -29.82 23.93
CA SER A 347 -3.61 -31.09 23.26
C SER A 347 -3.82 -30.93 21.76
N GLU A 348 -4.43 -29.82 21.34
CA GLU A 348 -4.83 -29.60 19.94
C GLU A 348 -4.71 -28.12 19.58
N ILE A 349 -4.18 -27.82 18.39
CA ILE A 349 -4.35 -26.53 17.72
C ILE A 349 -5.28 -26.74 16.54
N ARG A 350 -6.37 -25.96 16.49
CA ARG A 350 -7.38 -26.02 15.44
C ARG A 350 -7.52 -24.67 14.76
N MET A 351 -7.42 -24.65 13.44
CA MET A 351 -7.73 -23.52 12.59
C MET A 351 -9.08 -23.73 11.93
N SER A 352 -10.06 -22.91 12.27
CA SER A 352 -11.38 -22.89 11.63
C SER A 352 -11.43 -21.80 10.59
N MET A 353 -11.97 -22.08 9.40
CA MET A 353 -12.15 -21.12 8.31
C MET A 353 -13.64 -20.87 8.10
N TYR A 354 -14.09 -19.63 8.20
CA TYR A 354 -15.50 -19.29 8.13
C TYR A 354 -15.92 -18.80 6.73
N THR A 355 -16.84 -19.53 6.12
CA THR A 355 -17.20 -19.33 4.71
C THR A 355 -17.74 -17.93 4.41
N TYR A 356 -18.70 -17.44 5.21
CA TYR A 356 -19.34 -16.14 4.97
C TYR A 356 -18.39 -14.97 5.19
N GLN A 357 -17.47 -15.09 6.15
CA GLN A 357 -16.48 -14.07 6.46
C GLN A 357 -15.43 -13.97 5.36
N ILE A 358 -15.04 -15.10 4.74
CA ILE A 358 -14.19 -15.08 3.53
C ILE A 358 -14.93 -14.37 2.38
N TRP A 359 -16.23 -14.65 2.17
CA TRP A 359 -17.02 -13.92 1.17
C TRP A 359 -17.13 -12.42 1.46
N ASN A 360 -17.33 -12.03 2.72
CA ASN A 360 -17.36 -10.62 3.11
C ASN A 360 -16.02 -9.94 2.81
N LEU A 361 -14.89 -10.59 3.11
CA LEU A 361 -13.56 -10.11 2.73
C LEU A 361 -13.43 -9.98 1.21
N CYS A 362 -13.88 -10.98 0.45
CA CYS A 362 -13.84 -10.94 -1.02
C CYS A 362 -14.62 -9.74 -1.58
N ILE A 363 -15.82 -9.48 -1.06
CA ILE A 363 -16.65 -8.32 -1.46
C ILE A 363 -15.92 -7.02 -1.13
N ALA A 364 -15.34 -6.90 0.07
CA ALA A 364 -14.59 -5.70 0.46
C ALA A 364 -13.36 -5.47 -0.43
N LEU A 365 -12.62 -6.53 -0.76
CA LEU A 365 -11.49 -6.49 -1.68
C LEU A 365 -11.93 -6.12 -3.11
N PHE A 366 -13.07 -6.62 -3.57
CA PHE A 366 -13.64 -6.26 -4.86
C PHE A 366 -13.96 -4.75 -4.91
N MET A 367 -14.63 -4.22 -3.88
CA MET A 367 -14.93 -2.79 -3.79
C MET A 367 -13.64 -1.94 -3.76
N PHE A 368 -12.64 -2.38 -3.01
CA PHE A 368 -11.32 -1.74 -2.94
C PHE A 368 -10.60 -1.75 -4.30
N ALA A 369 -10.58 -2.90 -5.00
CA ALA A 369 -9.98 -3.05 -6.31
C ALA A 369 -10.70 -2.19 -7.37
N CYS A 370 -12.03 -2.16 -7.36
CA CYS A 370 -12.84 -1.29 -8.19
C CYS A 370 -12.50 0.18 -7.97
N PHE A 371 -12.45 0.63 -6.71
CA PHE A 371 -12.10 2.00 -6.36
C PHE A 371 -10.74 2.41 -6.94
N PHE A 372 -9.68 1.63 -6.69
CA PHE A 372 -8.34 1.96 -7.19
C PHE A 372 -8.21 1.82 -8.71
N THR A 373 -8.97 0.92 -9.33
CA THR A 373 -9.06 0.82 -10.79
C THR A 373 -9.69 2.07 -11.39
N LEU A 374 -10.81 2.56 -10.83
CA LEU A 374 -11.45 3.80 -11.26
C LEU A 374 -10.55 5.01 -11.09
N VAL A 375 -9.85 5.10 -9.94
CA VAL A 375 -8.88 6.18 -9.69
C VAL A 375 -7.73 6.14 -10.71
N ALA A 376 -7.19 4.97 -11.03
CA ALA A 376 -6.10 4.86 -12.01
C ALA A 376 -6.52 5.11 -13.46
N LEU A 377 -7.80 4.85 -13.78
CA LEU A 377 -8.39 5.14 -15.10
C LEU A 377 -8.86 6.58 -15.23
N TYR A 378 -8.97 7.33 -14.12
CA TYR A 378 -9.37 8.73 -14.13
C TYR A 378 -8.44 9.54 -15.05
N ARG A 379 -9.05 10.24 -16.02
CA ARG A 379 -8.36 11.14 -16.93
C ARG A 379 -8.56 12.56 -16.45
N PRO A 380 -7.50 13.25 -16.01
CA PRO A 380 -7.66 14.59 -15.52
C PRO A 380 -7.86 15.57 -16.70
N ARG A 381 -8.67 16.59 -16.45
CA ARG A 381 -9.05 17.61 -17.45
C ARG A 381 -8.20 18.86 -17.29
N GLY A 382 -8.03 19.58 -18.40
CA GLY A 382 -7.38 20.88 -18.46
C GLY A 382 -6.03 20.87 -19.18
N PRO A 383 -5.53 22.07 -19.55
CA PRO A 383 -4.38 22.25 -20.44
C PRO A 383 -3.07 21.73 -19.87
N GLN A 384 -2.98 21.56 -18.54
CA GLN A 384 -1.75 21.12 -17.91
C GLN A 384 -1.43 19.67 -18.27
N PRO A 385 -0.20 19.40 -18.77
CA PRO A 385 0.23 18.06 -19.09
C PRO A 385 0.21 17.20 -17.82
N ALA A 386 -0.23 15.96 -17.97
CA ALA A 386 -0.17 15.01 -16.86
C ALA A 386 1.28 14.58 -16.60
N THR A 387 1.71 14.70 -15.35
CA THR A 387 3.09 14.40 -14.93
C THR A 387 3.13 13.18 -14.04
N TYR A 388 2.12 12.95 -13.20
CA TYR A 388 2.04 11.83 -12.27
C TYR A 388 3.33 11.67 -11.42
N GLY A 389 3.96 12.80 -11.10
CA GLY A 389 5.22 12.85 -10.35
C GLY A 389 6.49 12.55 -11.16
N HIS A 390 6.43 12.50 -12.50
CA HIS A 390 7.61 12.33 -13.34
C HIS A 390 8.49 13.58 -13.32
N LEU A 391 9.69 13.45 -12.76
CA LEU A 391 10.54 14.59 -12.39
C LEU A 391 11.07 15.32 -13.63
N GLN A 392 11.48 14.60 -14.67
CA GLN A 392 11.95 15.24 -15.91
C GLN A 392 10.85 16.03 -16.61
N THR A 393 9.61 15.53 -16.62
CA THR A 393 8.48 16.26 -17.22
C THR A 393 8.24 17.56 -16.46
N LEU A 394 8.30 17.51 -15.12
CA LEU A 394 8.20 18.69 -14.27
C LEU A 394 9.34 19.69 -14.56
N ALA A 395 10.59 19.23 -14.65
CA ALA A 395 11.73 20.10 -14.95
C ALA A 395 11.65 20.74 -16.35
N ASN A 396 11.05 20.08 -17.33
CA ASN A 396 10.85 20.65 -18.67
C ASN A 396 9.76 21.73 -18.72
N LEU A 397 8.88 21.77 -17.72
CA LEU A 397 7.74 22.69 -17.65
C LEU A 397 7.94 23.87 -16.70
N VAL A 398 8.84 23.72 -15.73
CA VAL A 398 9.09 24.73 -14.70
C VAL A 398 10.39 25.45 -15.04
N ASP A 399 10.27 26.68 -15.51
CA ASP A 399 11.39 27.57 -15.81
C ASP A 399 11.80 28.40 -14.59
N GLU A 400 10.84 28.88 -13.80
CA GLU A 400 11.08 29.55 -12.51
C GLU A 400 10.52 28.72 -11.34
N TRP A 401 11.23 28.59 -10.22
CA TRP A 401 10.71 27.83 -9.07
C TRP A 401 9.77 28.68 -8.19
N SER A 402 8.82 29.36 -8.83
CA SER A 402 7.82 30.25 -8.23
C SER A 402 6.42 29.60 -8.16
N PRO A 403 5.52 30.06 -7.26
CA PRO A 403 4.31 29.33 -6.92
C PRO A 403 3.16 29.43 -7.94
N VAL A 404 3.24 30.32 -8.94
CA VAL A 404 2.16 30.60 -9.90
C VAL A 404 2.58 30.21 -11.33
N ARG A 405 1.62 29.77 -12.15
CA ARG A 405 1.86 29.28 -13.53
C ARG A 405 0.86 29.79 -14.54
N GLY A 406 1.32 29.92 -15.78
CA GLY A 406 0.49 30.25 -16.92
C GLY A 406 1.30 30.48 -18.20
N HIS A 407 0.67 31.13 -19.16
CA HIS A 407 1.29 31.52 -20.42
C HIS A 407 2.21 32.73 -20.18
N LYS A 408 3.46 32.65 -20.62
CA LYS A 408 4.48 33.67 -20.32
C LYS A 408 4.76 34.56 -21.51
N GLU A 409 5.04 33.96 -22.66
CA GLU A 409 5.42 34.69 -23.87
C GLU A 409 4.83 34.06 -25.12
N ASP A 410 4.41 34.93 -26.04
CA ASP A 410 4.16 34.59 -27.45
C ASP A 410 5.50 34.63 -28.20
N GLY A 411 6.27 33.56 -28.09
CA GLY A 411 7.46 33.41 -28.93
C GLY A 411 7.07 33.11 -30.37
N ILE A 412 7.75 33.73 -31.33
CA ILE A 412 7.64 33.37 -32.75
C ILE A 412 8.77 32.36 -33.06
N PRO A 413 8.49 31.12 -33.51
CA PRO A 413 7.18 30.56 -33.86
C PRO A 413 6.48 29.77 -32.74
N TYR A 414 7.04 29.67 -31.53
CA TYR A 414 6.50 28.85 -30.44
C TYR A 414 6.30 29.64 -29.15
N CYS A 415 5.17 29.42 -28.48
CA CYS A 415 4.88 30.00 -27.19
C CYS A 415 5.67 29.32 -26.06
N HIS A 416 5.76 30.01 -24.92
CA HIS A 416 6.30 29.46 -23.69
C HIS A 416 5.24 29.44 -22.58
N ALA A 417 5.18 28.31 -21.88
CA ALA A 417 4.36 28.13 -20.70
C ALA A 417 5.31 27.81 -19.55
N GLY A 418 5.12 28.54 -18.47
CA GLY A 418 6.06 28.55 -17.37
C GLY A 418 5.43 29.01 -16.07
N THR A 419 6.31 29.24 -15.12
CA THR A 419 6.08 29.72 -13.78
C THR A 419 6.46 31.19 -13.68
N SER A 420 5.80 31.92 -12.78
CA SER A 420 6.20 33.28 -12.40
C SER A 420 5.77 33.65 -10.97
N ASP A 421 6.43 34.66 -10.40
CA ASP A 421 6.08 35.25 -9.10
C ASP A 421 4.78 36.08 -9.14
N HIS A 422 4.28 36.38 -10.34
CA HIS A 422 3.02 37.10 -10.55
C HIS A 422 2.00 36.23 -11.32
N PRO A 423 0.70 36.56 -11.24
CA PRO A 423 -0.34 35.85 -11.99
C PRO A 423 -0.10 35.91 -13.49
N LEU A 424 0.00 34.73 -14.12
CA LEU A 424 0.16 34.61 -15.56
C LEU A 424 -1.21 34.38 -16.25
N PRO A 425 -1.39 34.80 -17.51
CA PRO A 425 -2.58 34.50 -18.29
C PRO A 425 -2.76 32.98 -18.49
N LEU A 426 -3.99 32.58 -18.79
CA LEU A 426 -4.32 31.18 -19.05
C LEU A 426 -3.57 30.64 -20.27
N VAL A 427 -3.25 29.36 -20.23
CA VAL A 427 -2.63 28.64 -21.36
C VAL A 427 -3.58 28.68 -22.56
N LYS A 428 -3.06 29.10 -23.72
CA LYS A 428 -3.79 29.15 -24.99
C LYS A 428 -3.79 27.76 -25.63
N MET A 429 -4.97 27.21 -25.93
CA MET A 429 -5.10 25.83 -26.43
C MET A 429 -4.68 25.66 -27.90
N ASP A 430 -4.73 26.75 -28.66
CA ASP A 430 -4.41 26.83 -30.09
C ASP A 430 -2.92 27.01 -30.38
N CYS A 431 -2.15 27.47 -29.39
CA CYS A 431 -0.72 27.70 -29.45
C CYS A 431 0.13 26.42 -29.31
N VAL A 432 1.28 26.41 -29.98
CA VAL A 432 2.29 25.36 -29.87
C VAL A 432 3.36 25.81 -28.89
N TYR A 433 3.67 24.97 -27.89
CA TYR A 433 4.63 25.30 -26.83
C TYR A 433 5.93 24.52 -26.99
N ALA A 434 7.06 25.24 -26.92
CA ALA A 434 8.40 24.66 -27.04
C ALA A 434 9.16 24.65 -25.70
N GLY A 435 8.88 25.58 -24.79
CA GLY A 435 9.74 25.80 -23.62
C GLY A 435 10.80 26.85 -23.93
N SER A 436 11.54 27.33 -22.91
CA SER A 436 12.61 28.28 -23.18
C SER A 436 13.70 27.60 -24.02
N GLY A 437 13.94 28.15 -25.21
CA GLY A 437 15.12 27.80 -25.97
C GLY A 437 16.35 28.34 -25.23
N VAL A 438 17.44 27.59 -25.26
CA VAL A 438 18.78 27.97 -24.72
C VAL A 438 19.31 29.31 -25.26
N ALA A 439 18.60 29.97 -26.18
CA ALA A 439 18.96 31.26 -26.76
C ALA A 439 18.85 32.47 -25.82
N SER A 440 18.17 32.38 -24.66
CA SER A 440 18.01 33.54 -23.75
C SER A 440 19.07 33.66 -22.65
N HIS A 441 20.01 32.72 -22.53
CA HIS A 441 21.09 32.77 -21.52
C HIS A 441 22.43 33.31 -22.02
N LEU A 442 22.50 33.80 -23.27
CA LEU A 442 23.72 34.39 -23.85
C LEU A 442 23.74 35.93 -23.89
N SER A 443 22.87 36.58 -23.12
CA SER A 443 22.90 38.04 -22.94
C SER A 443 22.97 38.42 -21.46
N VAL A 444 24.14 38.23 -20.85
CA VAL A 444 24.67 39.06 -19.75
C VAL A 444 26.14 39.32 -20.04
#